data_AF-A0A7Y0EFF3-F1
#
_entry.id   AF-A0A7Y0EFF3-F1
#
_cell.length_a   1.000
_cell.length_b   1.000
_cell.length_c   1.000
_cell.angle_alpha   90.00
_cell.angle_beta   90.00
_cell.angle_gamma   90.00
#
_symmetry.space_group_name_H-M   'P 1'
#
loop_
_entity.id
_entity.type
_entity.pdbx_description
1 polymer ?
#
loop_
_entity_poly.entity_id
_entity_poly.type
_entity_poly.pdbx_seq_one_letter_code
_entity_poly.pdbx_strand_id
1 'polypeptide(L)'
;MYAKSYINKFFNSIDKYASKVELFRIAYAEFEKCKDPSLQWIIELSEIMNWQAMSDRSGVLTYYEVLNIDSKQILINNLKAKNESEILSKYSAGINNYNNEEVMAEIDEWITKNETKIYKYIEEILITNREWFYKL
;
A
#
# COMPACT_ATOMS: atom_id res chain seq x y z
N MET A 1 -18.66 -13.26 -6.57
CA MET A 1 -18.54 -12.79 -7.96
C MET A 1 -19.12 -11.40 -8.08
N TYR A 2 -18.26 -10.41 -8.29
CA TYR A 2 -18.67 -9.02 -8.43
C TYR A 2 -19.11 -8.76 -9.88
N ALA A 3 -20.15 -7.94 -10.08
CA ALA A 3 -20.55 -7.57 -11.44
C ALA A 3 -19.44 -6.76 -12.11
N LYS A 4 -19.13 -7.03 -13.39
CA LYS A 4 -18.11 -6.26 -14.14
C LYS A 4 -18.37 -4.76 -14.12
N SER A 5 -19.63 -4.34 -14.20
CA SER A 5 -20.03 -2.94 -14.10
C SER A 5 -19.67 -2.30 -12.77
N TYR A 6 -19.69 -3.06 -11.68
CA TYR A 6 -19.27 -2.61 -10.35
C TYR A 6 -17.77 -2.36 -10.30
N ILE A 7 -16.96 -3.31 -10.79
CA ILE A 7 -15.50 -3.17 -10.87
C ILE A 7 -15.09 -2.01 -11.79
N ASN A 8 -15.74 -1.90 -12.95
CA ASN A 8 -15.51 -0.79 -13.90
C ASN A 8 -15.73 0.58 -13.27
N LYS A 9 -16.74 0.74 -12.41
CA LYS A 9 -17.02 2.02 -11.73
C LYS A 9 -15.79 2.54 -10.99
N PHE A 10 -15.08 1.68 -10.26
CA PHE A 10 -13.92 2.07 -9.47
C PHE A 10 -12.68 2.26 -10.32
N PHE A 11 -12.42 1.40 -11.32
CA PHE A 11 -11.31 1.61 -12.24
C PHE A 11 -11.48 2.85 -13.14
N ASN A 12 -12.71 3.22 -13.51
CA ASN A 12 -12.98 4.44 -14.27
C ASN A 12 -12.83 5.72 -13.45
N SER A 13 -12.76 5.61 -12.12
CA SER A 13 -12.53 6.72 -11.20
C SER A 13 -11.36 6.42 -10.28
N ILE A 14 -10.35 5.74 -10.82
CA ILE A 14 -9.20 5.24 -10.07
C ILE A 14 -8.39 6.37 -9.45
N ASP A 15 -8.40 7.56 -10.06
CA ASP A 15 -7.79 8.80 -9.56
C ASP A 15 -8.28 9.16 -8.15
N LYS A 16 -9.53 8.80 -7.81
CA LYS A 16 -10.12 9.07 -6.49
C LYS A 16 -9.65 8.06 -5.45
N TYR A 17 -9.18 8.57 -4.31
CA TYR A 17 -8.74 7.72 -3.20
C TYR A 17 -9.83 6.74 -2.72
N ALA A 18 -11.10 7.16 -2.69
CA ALA A 18 -12.22 6.28 -2.34
C ALA A 18 -12.34 5.04 -3.25
N SER A 19 -12.02 5.17 -4.55
CA SER A 19 -12.01 4.03 -5.48
C SER A 19 -10.86 3.08 -5.20
N LYS A 20 -9.67 3.61 -4.86
CA LYS A 20 -8.51 2.81 -4.42
C LYS A 20 -8.84 2.01 -3.15
N VAL A 21 -9.48 2.65 -2.17
CA VAL A 21 -9.93 1.99 -0.93
C VAL A 21 -10.92 0.87 -1.19
N GLU A 22 -11.90 1.08 -2.08
CA GLU A 22 -12.88 0.04 -2.38
C GLU A 22 -12.26 -1.15 -3.12
N LEU A 23 -11.37 -0.90 -4.09
CA LEU A 23 -10.62 -1.97 -4.76
C LEU A 23 -9.72 -2.72 -3.78
N PHE A 24 -9.06 -2.02 -2.85
CA PHE A 24 -8.30 -2.65 -1.77
C PHE A 24 -9.18 -3.56 -0.91
N ARG A 25 -10.36 -3.09 -0.48
CA ARG A 25 -11.29 -3.90 0.32
C ARG A 25 -11.71 -5.17 -0.40
N ILE A 26 -12.03 -5.07 -1.69
CA ILE A 26 -12.37 -6.24 -2.51
C ILE A 26 -11.20 -7.21 -2.56
N ALA A 27 -10.00 -6.73 -2.88
CA ALA A 27 -8.80 -7.55 -2.98
C ALA A 27 -8.48 -8.26 -1.66
N TYR A 28 -8.44 -7.50 -0.57
CA TYR A 28 -8.10 -7.99 0.75
C TYR A 28 -9.13 -9.00 1.29
N ALA A 29 -10.43 -8.77 1.03
CA ALA A 29 -11.48 -9.71 1.42
C ALA A 29 -11.35 -11.07 0.72
N GLU A 30 -10.88 -11.11 -0.53
CA GLU A 30 -10.59 -12.37 -1.22
C GLU A 30 -9.28 -13.00 -0.73
N PHE A 31 -8.25 -12.19 -0.49
CA PHE A 31 -6.98 -12.66 0.07
C PHE A 31 -7.19 -13.37 1.41
N GLU A 32 -7.99 -12.81 2.31
CA GLU A 32 -8.24 -13.41 3.64
C GLU A 32 -8.93 -14.77 3.60
N LYS A 33 -9.64 -15.12 2.51
CA LYS A 33 -10.30 -16.42 2.38
C LYS A 33 -9.32 -17.58 2.17
N CYS A 34 -8.21 -17.33 1.47
CA CYS A 34 -7.29 -18.39 1.03
C CYS A 34 -5.82 -18.16 1.42
N LYS A 35 -5.44 -16.92 1.73
CA LYS A 35 -4.06 -16.48 2.02
C LYS A 35 -3.05 -16.99 0.99
N ASP A 36 -3.46 -16.95 -0.29
CA ASP A 36 -2.68 -17.46 -1.41
C ASP A 36 -1.34 -16.70 -1.54
N PRO A 37 -0.19 -17.39 -1.42
CA PRO A 37 1.13 -16.77 -1.54
C PRO A 37 1.40 -16.11 -2.90
N SER A 38 0.64 -16.42 -3.94
CA SER A 38 0.75 -15.76 -5.25
C SER A 38 0.17 -14.34 -5.27
N LEU A 39 -0.61 -13.96 -4.25
CA LEU A 39 -1.28 -12.67 -4.13
C LEU A 39 -0.50 -11.66 -3.27
N GLN A 40 0.83 -11.75 -3.26
CA GLN A 40 1.71 -10.84 -2.50
C GLN A 40 1.53 -9.35 -2.86
N TRP A 41 1.02 -9.03 -4.06
CA TRP A 41 0.68 -7.66 -4.44
C TRP A 41 -0.43 -7.05 -3.56
N ILE A 42 -1.29 -7.88 -2.94
CA ILE A 42 -2.34 -7.43 -2.01
C ILE A 42 -1.71 -7.06 -0.66
N ILE A 43 -0.71 -7.82 -0.21
CA ILE A 43 0.07 -7.48 0.98
C ILE A 43 0.83 -6.18 0.74
N GLU A 44 1.50 -6.05 -0.39
CA GLU A 44 2.17 -4.81 -0.78
C GLU A 44 1.22 -3.60 -0.78
N LEU A 45 0.03 -3.76 -1.37
CA LEU A 45 -1.01 -2.73 -1.38
C LEU A 45 -1.47 -2.37 0.04
N SER A 46 -1.70 -3.38 0.88
CA SER A 46 -2.07 -3.20 2.29
C SER A 46 -1.02 -2.40 3.05
N GLU A 47 0.25 -2.80 2.96
CA GLU A 47 1.34 -2.17 3.70
C GLU A 47 1.53 -0.71 3.28
N ILE A 48 1.55 -0.39 1.98
CA ILE A 48 1.74 1.00 1.55
C ILE A 48 0.55 1.89 1.92
N MET A 49 -0.68 1.36 1.84
CA MET A 49 -1.88 2.11 2.24
C MET A 49 -1.92 2.34 3.75
N ASN A 50 -1.53 1.34 4.55
CA ASN A 50 -1.46 1.47 6.01
C ASN A 50 -0.35 2.42 6.44
N TRP A 51 0.82 2.35 5.81
CA TRP A 51 1.95 3.23 6.08
C TRP A 51 1.57 4.70 5.92
N GLN A 52 0.90 5.02 4.80
CA GLN A 52 0.37 6.36 4.57
C GLN A 52 -0.75 6.72 5.55
N ALA A 53 -1.77 5.86 5.69
CA ALA A 53 -2.95 6.18 6.50
C ALA A 53 -2.64 6.35 8.00
N MET A 54 -1.63 5.66 8.51
CA MET A 54 -1.18 5.81 9.91
C MET A 54 -0.34 7.07 10.09
N SER A 55 0.51 7.42 9.12
CA SER A 55 1.17 8.73 9.07
C SER A 55 0.17 9.88 9.19
N ASP A 56 -0.88 9.87 8.35
CA ASP A 56 -1.90 10.91 8.31
C ASP A 56 -2.75 11.01 9.60
N ARG A 57 -2.89 9.92 10.37
CA ARG A 57 -3.82 9.85 11.51
C ARG A 57 -3.17 9.96 12.87
N SER A 58 -2.00 9.34 13.03
CA SER A 58 -1.37 9.12 14.34
C SER A 58 0.15 9.18 14.29
N GLY A 59 0.74 9.56 13.15
CA GLY A 59 2.17 9.52 12.90
C GLY A 59 2.64 8.12 12.50
N VAL A 60 3.63 8.09 11.60
CA VAL A 60 4.14 6.86 10.97
C VAL A 60 4.78 5.90 11.97
N LEU A 61 5.19 6.39 13.14
CA LEU A 61 5.67 5.57 14.26
C LEU A 61 4.69 4.42 14.56
N THR A 62 3.40 4.74 14.63
CA THR A 62 2.35 3.77 14.99
C THR A 62 2.25 2.61 13.99
N TYR A 63 2.62 2.84 12.73
CA TYR A 63 2.75 1.78 11.73
C TYR A 63 3.91 0.84 12.05
N TYR A 64 5.09 1.40 12.38
CA TYR A 64 6.28 0.60 12.64
C TYR A 64 6.20 -0.20 13.95
N GLU A 65 5.46 0.30 14.94
CA GLU A 65 5.23 -0.40 16.22
C GLU A 65 4.49 -1.74 16.06
N VAL A 66 3.64 -1.85 15.04
CA VAL A 66 2.79 -3.04 14.79
C VAL A 66 3.18 -3.79 13.51
N LEU A 67 4.27 -3.40 12.86
CA LEU A 67 4.69 -3.93 11.56
C LEU A 67 5.04 -5.42 11.62
N ASN A 68 4.36 -6.23 10.79
CA ASN A 68 4.66 -7.65 10.65
C ASN A 68 5.94 -7.88 9.83
N ILE A 69 6.79 -8.81 10.27
CA ILE A 69 8.09 -9.10 9.64
C ILE A 69 7.95 -9.61 8.19
N ASP A 70 6.98 -10.47 7.91
CA ASP A 70 6.78 -11.06 6.59
C ASP A 70 6.22 -10.02 5.61
N SER A 71 5.21 -9.25 6.04
CA SER A 71 4.64 -8.15 5.24
C SER A 71 5.68 -7.08 4.92
N LYS A 72 6.51 -6.72 5.90
CA LYS A 72 7.67 -5.83 5.71
C LYS A 72 8.58 -6.32 4.60
N GLN A 73 8.95 -7.60 4.62
CA GLN A 73 9.88 -8.16 3.64
C GLN A 73 9.29 -8.18 2.22
N ILE A 74 7.98 -8.44 2.11
CA ILE A 74 7.25 -8.40 0.84
C ILE A 74 7.29 -6.98 0.24
N LEU A 75 6.94 -5.96 1.03
CA LEU A 75 6.97 -4.58 0.53
C LEU A 75 8.38 -4.15 0.11
N ILE A 76 9.42 -4.48 0.89
CA ILE A 76 10.82 -4.20 0.52
C ILE A 76 11.19 -4.85 -0.80
N ASN A 77 10.86 -6.13 -0.97
CA ASN A 77 11.22 -6.87 -2.19
C ASN A 77 10.51 -6.31 -3.42
N ASN A 78 9.23 -5.93 -3.29
CA ASN A 78 8.46 -5.39 -4.41
C ASN A 78 8.92 -3.97 -4.78
N LEU A 79 9.22 -3.12 -3.80
CA LEU A 79 9.79 -1.79 -4.06
C LEU A 79 11.15 -1.90 -4.77
N LYS A 80 12.00 -2.85 -4.38
CA LYS A 80 13.27 -3.14 -5.08
C LYS A 80 13.02 -3.59 -6.52
N ALA A 81 12.13 -4.56 -6.72
CA ALA A 81 11.84 -5.10 -8.04
C ALA A 81 11.28 -4.05 -9.01
N LYS A 82 10.54 -3.06 -8.50
CA LYS A 82 9.96 -1.95 -9.26
C LYS A 82 10.87 -0.72 -9.37
N ASN A 83 12.08 -0.77 -8.79
CA ASN A 83 13.00 0.36 -8.71
C ASN A 83 12.42 1.61 -8.01
N GLU A 84 11.52 1.43 -7.05
CA GLU A 84 10.95 2.51 -6.23
C GLU A 84 11.90 2.93 -5.11
N SER A 85 13.09 3.41 -5.49
CA SER A 85 14.20 3.69 -4.58
C SER A 85 13.87 4.74 -3.53
N GLU A 86 13.04 5.73 -3.87
CA GLU A 86 12.72 6.84 -2.97
C GLU A 86 11.75 6.40 -1.85
N ILE A 87 10.66 5.70 -2.21
CA ILE A 87 9.74 5.10 -1.23
C ILE A 87 10.51 4.07 -0.40
N LEU A 88 11.31 3.21 -1.03
CA LEU A 88 12.12 2.22 -0.34
C LEU A 88 13.08 2.84 0.68
N SER A 89 13.74 3.95 0.32
CA SER A 89 14.67 4.64 1.21
C SER A 89 13.97 5.12 2.48
N LYS A 90 12.83 5.81 2.34
CA LYS A 90 12.06 6.33 3.48
C LYS A 90 11.43 5.21 4.31
N TYR A 91 10.86 4.22 3.64
CA TYR A 91 10.30 3.05 4.29
C TYR A 91 11.35 2.29 5.13
N SER A 92 12.55 2.09 4.57
CA SER A 92 13.66 1.41 5.24
C SER A 92 14.28 2.24 6.36
N ALA A 93 14.32 3.57 6.20
CA ALA A 93 14.79 4.47 7.26
C ALA A 93 13.94 4.31 8.53
N GLY A 94 12.62 4.20 8.37
CA GLY A 94 11.74 4.02 9.52
C GLY A 94 11.84 2.64 10.16
N ILE A 95 12.00 1.57 9.37
CA ILE A 95 12.25 0.23 9.92
C ILE A 95 13.49 0.21 10.83
N ASN A 96 14.56 0.89 10.40
CA ASN A 96 15.85 0.85 11.09
C ASN A 96 15.93 1.79 12.30
N ASN A 97 15.03 2.79 12.38
CA ASN A 97 15.12 3.89 13.34
C ASN A 97 13.75 4.28 13.92
N TYR A 98 12.80 3.35 14.05
CA TYR A 98 11.45 3.67 14.54
C TYR A 98 11.45 4.22 15.98
N ASN A 99 12.50 3.98 16.76
CA ASN A 99 12.69 4.55 18.09
C ASN A 99 13.29 5.98 18.08
N ASN A 100 13.56 6.56 16.91
CA ASN A 100 14.07 7.91 16.76
C ASN A 100 12.93 8.84 16.30
N GLU A 101 12.47 9.70 17.20
CA GLU A 101 11.36 10.63 16.96
C GLU A 101 11.65 11.62 15.82
N GLU A 102 12.89 12.11 15.68
CA GLU A 102 13.25 13.04 14.60
C GLU A 102 13.13 12.36 13.24
N VAL A 103 13.57 11.11 13.12
CA VAL A 103 13.44 10.32 11.88
C VAL A 103 11.98 10.04 11.55
N MET A 104 11.14 9.76 12.55
CA MET A 104 9.70 9.55 12.35
C MET A 104 9.03 10.82 11.84
N ALA A 105 9.34 11.97 12.44
CA ALA A 105 8.83 13.27 12.00
C ALA A 105 9.27 13.61 10.57
N GLU A 106 10.53 13.34 10.20
CA GLU A 106 11.02 13.54 8.84
C GLU A 106 10.32 12.63 7.82
N ILE A 107 9.97 11.40 8.20
CA ILE A 107 9.23 10.48 7.34
C ILE A 107 7.78 10.95 7.19
N ASP A 108 7.11 11.34 8.27
CA ASP A 108 5.75 11.91 8.23
C ASP A 108 5.68 13.16 7.33
N GLU A 109 6.65 14.07 7.47
CA GLU A 109 6.76 15.25 6.61
C GLU A 109 6.99 14.85 5.13
N TRP A 110 7.84 13.85 4.89
CA TRP A 110 8.09 13.36 3.54
C TRP A 110 6.83 12.72 2.94
N ILE A 111 6.10 11.89 3.68
CA ILE A 111 4.85 11.26 3.24
C ILE A 111 3.85 12.35 2.85
N THR A 112 3.66 13.36 3.71
CA THR A 112 2.75 14.49 3.45
C THR A 112 3.11 15.23 2.16
N LYS A 113 4.40 15.55 1.95
CA LYS A 113 4.86 16.25 0.73
C LYS A 113 4.78 15.39 -0.53
N ASN A 114 4.78 14.07 -0.39
CA ASN A 114 4.83 13.11 -1.49
C ASN A 114 3.56 12.26 -1.61
N GLU A 115 2.44 12.71 -1.04
CA GLU A 115 1.16 11.99 -1.04
C GLU A 115 0.74 11.58 -2.47
N THR A 116 0.86 12.50 -3.44
CA THR A 116 0.53 12.22 -4.85
C THR A 116 1.40 11.11 -5.44
N LYS A 117 2.68 11.01 -5.04
CA LYS A 117 3.58 9.93 -5.49
C LYS A 117 3.13 8.58 -4.91
N ILE A 118 2.79 8.54 -3.63
CA ILE A 118 2.30 7.33 -2.96
C ILE A 118 0.97 6.89 -3.59
N TYR A 119 0.05 7.82 -3.88
CA TYR A 119 -1.19 7.53 -4.58
C TYR A 119 -0.99 6.97 -5.98
N LYS A 120 -0.03 7.48 -6.75
CA LYS A 120 0.32 6.92 -8.05
C LYS A 120 0.87 5.51 -7.93
N TYR A 121 1.72 5.24 -6.94
CA TYR A 121 2.21 3.89 -6.69
C TYR A 121 1.08 2.90 -6.35
N ILE A 122 0.15 3.30 -5.47
CA ILE A 122 -1.06 2.52 -5.16
C ILE A 122 -1.89 2.26 -6.41
N GLU A 123 -2.07 3.29 -7.24
CA GLU A 123 -2.79 3.20 -8.51
C GLU A 123 -2.14 2.21 -9.48
N GLU A 124 -0.83 2.25 -9.62
CA GLU A 124 -0.06 1.34 -10.49
C GLU A 124 -0.19 -0.12 -10.04
N ILE A 125 -0.16 -0.40 -8.73
CA ILE A 125 -0.42 -1.74 -8.20
C ILE A 125 -1.81 -2.22 -8.63
N LEU A 126 -2.84 -1.39 -8.45
CA LEU A 126 -4.23 -1.72 -8.78
C LEU A 126 -4.43 -1.91 -10.28
N ILE A 127 -3.85 -1.04 -11.12
CA ILE A 127 -3.97 -1.13 -12.58
C ILE A 127 -3.25 -2.37 -13.11
N THR A 128 -2.06 -2.67 -12.61
CA THR A 128 -1.29 -3.86 -13.01
C THR A 128 -2.06 -5.15 -12.73
N ASN A 129 -2.85 -5.17 -11.66
CA ASN A 129 -3.64 -6.34 -11.24
C ASN A 129 -5.11 -6.27 -11.66
N ARG A 130 -5.48 -5.35 -12.56
CA ARG A 130 -6.88 -5.13 -12.98
C ARG A 130 -7.57 -6.41 -13.46
N GLU A 131 -6.88 -7.22 -14.27
CA GLU A 131 -7.45 -8.47 -14.81
C GLU A 131 -7.78 -9.51 -13.74
N TRP A 132 -7.11 -9.45 -12.58
CA TRP A 132 -7.44 -10.32 -11.46
C TRP A 132 -8.84 -10.01 -10.90
N PHE A 133 -9.21 -8.72 -10.81
CA PHE A 133 -10.54 -8.31 -10.33
C PHE A 133 -11.67 -8.80 -11.25
N TYR A 134 -11.45 -8.88 -12.56
CA TYR A 134 -12.46 -9.38 -13.50
C TYR A 134 -12.65 -10.90 -13.49
N LYS A 135 -11.80 -11.62 -12.75
CA LYS A 135 -11.90 -13.08 -12.56
C LYS A 135 -12.61 -13.47 -11.26
N LEU A 136 -12.91 -12.51 -10.37
CA LEU A 136 -13.62 -12.70 -9.10
C LEU A 136 -15.13 -12.88 -9.26
#